data_AF-A0A060PUL1-F1
#
_entry.id   AF-A0A060PUL1-F1
#
_cell.length_a   1.000
_cell.length_b   1.000
_cell.length_c   1.000
_cell.angle_alpha   90.00
_cell.angle_beta   90.00
_cell.angle_gamma   90.00
#
_symmetry.space_group_name_H-M   'P 1'
#
loop_
_entity.id
_entity.type
_entity.pdbx_description
1 polymer ?
#
loop_
_entity_poly.entity_id
_entity_poly.type
_entity_poly.pdbx_seq_one_letter_code
_entity_poly.pdbx_strand_id
1 'polypeptide(L)'
;MQTLNKIAPSSVNLIFTSPPYYNARIYSDYKNYKDYLSAMSQSLKACFRVLEEGRFIIINVSPVITKRAGREFESVRYPIHFDFHQILIDNGFYFVDEILWIKPDFSVPNRIGGYLQNKKPLGYKPNCVSESLLVYRKKAPFLLDKNIKIAEKRLKPINKIILYLEKKNCL
;
A
#
# COMPACT_ATOMS: atom_id res chain seq x y z
N MET A 1 -1.81 11.72 -11.47
CA MET A 1 -2.15 12.94 -10.69
C MET A 1 -3.35 13.72 -11.22
N GLN A 2 -3.53 13.83 -12.54
CA GLN A 2 -4.59 14.69 -13.11
C GLN A 2 -6.02 14.37 -12.62
N THR A 3 -6.32 13.11 -12.28
CA THR A 3 -7.64 12.70 -11.77
C THR A 3 -7.91 13.17 -10.35
N LEU A 4 -7.01 12.90 -9.38
CA LEU A 4 -7.20 13.29 -7.98
C LEU A 4 -7.30 14.81 -7.82
N ASN A 5 -6.66 15.59 -8.69
CA ASN A 5 -6.72 17.05 -8.67
C ASN A 5 -8.14 17.59 -8.95
N LYS A 6 -8.97 16.84 -9.68
CA LYS A 6 -10.36 17.20 -10.01
C LYS A 6 -11.34 16.91 -8.86
N ILE A 7 -10.91 16.16 -7.85
CA ILE A 7 -11.74 15.83 -6.68
C ILE A 7 -11.63 16.97 -5.67
N ALA A 8 -12.77 17.35 -5.08
CA ALA A 8 -12.83 18.40 -4.08
C ALA A 8 -12.08 17.99 -2.80
N PRO A 9 -11.41 18.93 -2.10
CA PRO A 9 -10.82 18.65 -0.79
C PRO A 9 -11.86 18.11 0.21
N SER A 10 -11.42 17.24 1.12
CA SER A 10 -12.25 16.68 2.21
C SER A 10 -13.60 16.09 1.78
N SER A 11 -13.65 15.46 0.60
CA SER A 11 -14.87 14.89 0.01
C SER A 11 -14.90 13.35 0.02
N VAL A 12 -13.76 12.70 0.27
CA VAL A 12 -13.63 11.24 0.30
C VAL A 12 -13.68 10.77 1.76
N ASN A 13 -14.41 9.69 2.05
CA ASN A 13 -14.55 9.16 3.41
C ASN A 13 -13.71 7.90 3.69
N LEU A 14 -13.18 7.25 2.64
CA LEU A 14 -12.29 6.10 2.74
C LEU A 14 -11.42 6.05 1.49
N ILE A 15 -10.13 5.78 1.68
CA ILE A 15 -9.23 5.39 0.59
C ILE A 15 -8.76 3.98 0.88
N PHE A 16 -8.97 3.05 -0.06
CA PHE A 16 -8.40 1.72 0.01
C PHE A 16 -7.79 1.40 -1.35
N THR A 17 -6.48 1.11 -1.38
CA THR A 17 -5.73 0.96 -2.63
C THR A 17 -4.50 0.08 -2.45
N SER A 18 -3.84 -0.27 -3.56
CA SER A 18 -2.48 -0.78 -3.62
C SER A 18 -1.66 0.14 -4.52
N PRO A 19 -0.38 0.42 -4.20
CA PRO A 19 0.44 1.27 -5.05
C PRO A 19 0.86 0.50 -6.32
N PRO A 20 1.18 1.21 -7.42
CA PRO A 20 1.90 0.58 -8.51
C PRO A 20 3.25 0.09 -7.98
N TYR A 21 3.53 -1.20 -8.11
CA TYR A 21 4.78 -1.76 -7.59
C TYR A 21 5.98 -1.36 -8.46
N TYR A 22 7.10 -1.04 -7.82
CA TYR A 22 8.33 -0.59 -8.49
C TYR A 22 8.85 -1.56 -9.57
N ASN A 23 8.64 -2.86 -9.39
CA ASN A 23 9.09 -3.88 -10.36
C ASN A 23 8.07 -4.15 -11.48
N ALA A 24 6.90 -3.51 -11.47
CA ALA A 24 5.85 -3.72 -12.47
C ALA A 24 6.17 -2.97 -13.77
N ARG A 25 6.91 -3.65 -14.66
CA ARG A 25 7.40 -3.11 -15.95
C ARG A 25 6.32 -2.55 -16.89
N ILE A 26 5.05 -2.90 -16.69
CA ILE A 26 3.93 -2.50 -17.57
C ILE A 26 3.39 -1.11 -17.21
N TYR A 27 3.70 -0.59 -16.01
CA TYR A 27 3.05 0.61 -15.47
C TYR A 27 4.00 1.68 -14.91
N SER A 28 5.32 1.48 -15.00
CA SER A 28 6.26 2.34 -14.27
C SER A 28 7.50 2.75 -15.07
N ASP A 29 7.52 4.03 -15.47
CA ASP A 29 8.69 4.71 -16.05
C ASP A 29 9.62 5.30 -14.97
N TYR A 30 9.64 4.73 -13.75
CA TYR A 30 10.49 5.24 -12.68
C TYR A 30 11.96 4.97 -13.01
N LYS A 31 12.78 6.03 -13.10
CA LYS A 31 14.22 5.88 -13.42
C LYS A 31 14.98 5.15 -12.31
N ASN A 32 14.56 5.34 -11.06
CA ASN A 32 15.16 4.72 -9.89
C ASN A 32 14.14 4.63 -8.73
N TYR A 33 14.53 3.96 -7.64
CA TYR A 33 13.66 3.75 -6.48
C TYR A 33 13.28 5.05 -5.76
N LYS A 34 14.17 6.04 -5.73
CA LYS A 34 13.89 7.35 -5.11
C LYS A 34 12.81 8.11 -5.88
N ASP A 35 12.85 8.05 -7.21
CA ASP A 35 11.82 8.65 -8.07
C ASP A 35 10.46 7.97 -7.85
N TYR A 36 10.46 6.65 -7.66
CA TYR A 36 9.27 5.90 -7.26
C TYR A 36 8.69 6.40 -5.92
N LEU A 37 9.50 6.46 -4.87
CA LEU A 37 9.05 6.95 -3.55
C LEU A 37 8.55 8.40 -3.61
N SER A 38 9.21 9.26 -4.40
CA SER A 38 8.75 10.64 -4.64
C SER A 38 7.37 10.67 -5.30
N ALA A 39 7.13 9.86 -6.32
CA ALA A 39 5.82 9.75 -6.97
C ALA A 39 4.74 9.21 -6.02
N MET A 40 5.09 8.26 -5.15
CA MET A 40 4.17 7.75 -4.12
C MET A 40 3.83 8.82 -3.10
N SER A 41 4.83 9.57 -2.62
CA SER A 41 4.62 10.70 -1.69
C SER A 41 3.70 11.77 -2.28
N GLN A 42 3.91 12.15 -3.54
CA GLN A 42 3.02 13.12 -4.21
C GLN A 42 1.58 12.59 -4.35
N SER A 43 1.42 11.30 -4.63
CA SER A 43 0.10 10.66 -4.70
C SER A 43 -0.58 10.65 -3.32
N LEU A 44 0.15 10.31 -2.26
CA LEU A 44 -0.37 10.30 -0.89
C LEU A 44 -0.68 11.69 -0.35
N LYS A 45 0.08 12.72 -0.77
CA LYS A 45 -0.26 14.12 -0.51
C LYS A 45 -1.60 14.51 -1.13
N ALA A 46 -1.86 14.08 -2.37
CA ALA A 46 -3.14 14.30 -3.03
C ALA A 46 -4.27 13.55 -2.34
N CYS A 47 -4.03 12.31 -1.88
CA CYS A 47 -4.95 11.54 -1.04
C CYS A 47 -5.29 12.28 0.26
N PHE A 48 -4.30 12.83 0.97
CA PHE A 48 -4.51 13.60 2.19
C PHE A 48 -5.42 14.81 1.97
N ARG A 49 -5.25 15.52 0.84
CA ARG A 49 -6.09 16.67 0.49
C ARG A 49 -7.56 16.29 0.32
N VAL A 50 -7.84 15.20 -0.37
CA VAL A 50 -9.23 14.80 -0.71
C VAL A 50 -9.91 14.01 0.40
N LEU A 51 -9.14 13.33 1.25
CA LEU A 51 -9.66 12.58 2.39
C LEU A 51 -10.17 13.53 3.48
N GLU A 52 -11.38 13.30 3.96
CA GLU A 52 -11.92 14.05 5.08
C GLU A 52 -11.13 13.79 6.37
N GLU A 53 -11.06 14.80 7.23
CA GLU A 53 -10.41 14.74 8.55
C GLU A 53 -10.87 13.52 9.36
N GLY A 54 -9.92 12.79 9.93
CA GLY A 54 -10.23 11.64 10.79
C GLY A 54 -10.67 10.39 10.03
N ARG A 55 -10.63 10.37 8.70
CA ARG A 55 -10.97 9.19 7.89
C ARG A 55 -9.76 8.31 7.61
N PHE A 56 -10.06 7.06 7.26
CA PHE A 56 -9.05 6.04 7.04
C PHE A 56 -8.51 6.06 5.62
N ILE A 57 -7.20 5.80 5.53
CA ILE A 57 -6.52 5.35 4.32
C ILE A 57 -5.92 3.97 4.61
N ILE A 58 -6.21 3.01 3.74
CA ILE A 58 -5.71 1.64 3.82
C ILE A 58 -4.89 1.38 2.56
N ILE A 59 -3.65 0.96 2.72
CA ILE A 59 -2.75 0.69 1.59
C ILE A 59 -2.26 -0.74 1.68
N ASN A 60 -2.62 -1.55 0.70
CA ASN A 60 -2.08 -2.89 0.54
C ASN A 60 -0.69 -2.83 -0.10
N VAL A 61 0.33 -3.28 0.61
CA VAL A 61 1.71 -3.29 0.15
C VAL A 61 2.38 -4.63 0.41
N SER A 62 3.31 -4.99 -0.46
CA SER A 62 4.17 -6.16 -0.29
C SER A 62 5.62 -5.80 -0.59
N PRO A 63 6.61 -6.50 0.00
CA PRO A 63 8.00 -6.35 -0.39
C PRO A 63 8.19 -6.68 -1.86
N VAL A 64 8.91 -5.82 -2.58
CA VAL A 64 9.17 -5.99 -4.00
C VAL A 64 10.56 -6.54 -4.23
N ILE A 65 10.66 -7.54 -5.12
CA ILE A 65 11.94 -8.09 -5.56
C ILE A 65 12.17 -7.70 -7.01
N THR A 66 13.31 -7.07 -7.27
CA THR A 66 13.81 -6.82 -8.63
C THR A 66 14.75 -7.94 -9.05
N LYS A 67 14.63 -8.38 -10.31
CA LYS A 67 15.50 -9.42 -10.86
C LYS A 67 16.90 -8.84 -11.07
N ARG A 68 17.93 -9.66 -10.79
CA ARG A 68 19.31 -9.37 -11.16
C ARG A 68 19.45 -9.23 -12.69
N ALA A 69 20.33 -8.34 -13.13
CA ALA A 69 20.62 -8.15 -14.57
C ALA A 69 21.35 -9.36 -15.18
N GLY A 70 22.13 -10.09 -14.39
CA GLY A 70 22.91 -11.26 -14.80
C GLY A 70 23.34 -12.09 -13.59
N ARG A 71 24.04 -13.22 -13.81
CA ARG A 71 24.45 -14.12 -12.71
C ARG A 71 25.42 -13.49 -11.71
N GLU A 72 26.24 -12.55 -12.18
CA GLU A 72 27.21 -11.77 -11.41
C GLU A 72 26.56 -10.74 -10.47
N PHE A 73 25.27 -10.43 -10.66
CA PHE A 73 24.56 -9.42 -9.89
C PHE A 73 23.59 -10.05 -8.89
N GLU A 74 23.29 -9.32 -7.82
CA GLU A 74 22.30 -9.72 -6.82
C GLU A 74 20.90 -9.21 -7.16
N SER A 75 19.88 -9.93 -6.71
CA SER A 75 18.51 -9.43 -6.70
C SER A 75 18.33 -8.46 -5.52
N VAL A 76 17.71 -7.32 -5.74
CA VAL A 76 17.42 -6.35 -4.67
C VAL A 76 16.00 -6.56 -4.15
N ARG A 77 15.86 -6.61 -2.81
CA ARG A 77 14.58 -6.58 -2.11
C ARG A 77 14.33 -5.18 -1.58
N TYR A 78 13.22 -4.59 -1.95
CA TYR A 78 12.79 -3.28 -1.48
C TYR A 78 11.76 -3.43 -0.37
N PRO A 79 12.02 -2.88 0.83
CA PRO A 79 11.10 -2.96 1.97
C PRO A 79 10.02 -1.88 1.89
N ILE A 80 9.24 -1.88 0.81
CA ILE A 80 8.29 -0.81 0.46
C ILE A 80 7.34 -0.46 1.62
N HIS A 81 6.95 -1.42 2.45
CA HIS A 81 6.06 -1.18 3.59
C HIS A 81 6.67 -0.20 4.62
N PHE A 82 7.97 -0.29 4.91
CA PHE A 82 8.64 0.63 5.82
C PHE A 82 8.80 2.03 5.19
N ASP A 83 9.09 2.09 3.89
CA ASP A 83 9.15 3.38 3.19
C ASP A 83 7.78 4.07 3.16
N PHE A 84 6.71 3.30 2.93
CA PHE A 84 5.34 3.81 2.95
C PHE A 84 4.91 4.29 4.34
N HIS A 85 5.35 3.62 5.41
CA HIS A 85 5.14 4.11 6.78
C HIS A 85 5.65 5.54 6.92
N GLN A 86 6.92 5.80 6.57
CA GLN A 86 7.50 7.13 6.68
C GLN A 86 6.77 8.15 5.80
N ILE A 87 6.47 7.80 4.54
CA ILE A 87 5.76 8.70 3.62
C ILE A 87 4.38 9.07 4.17
N LEU A 88 3.65 8.13 4.77
CA LEU A 88 2.33 8.39 5.36
C LEU A 88 2.43 9.34 6.55
N ILE A 89 3.39 9.13 7.44
CA ILE A 89 3.63 10.02 8.59
C ILE A 89 3.97 11.44 8.12
N ASP A 90 4.88 11.57 7.16
CA ASP A 90 5.32 12.85 6.59
C ASP A 90 4.17 13.61 5.91
N ASN A 91 3.20 12.89 5.35
CA ASN A 91 2.00 13.48 4.74
C ASN A 91 0.85 13.74 5.72
N GLY A 92 1.07 13.61 7.03
CA GLY A 92 0.10 14.00 8.05
C GLY A 92 -0.89 12.91 8.46
N PHE A 93 -0.69 11.67 8.02
CA PHE A 93 -1.41 10.53 8.57
C PHE A 93 -0.78 10.07 9.88
N TYR A 94 -1.49 9.20 10.60
CA TYR A 94 -0.94 8.49 11.74
C TYR A 94 -1.32 7.01 11.67
N PHE A 95 -0.39 6.17 12.14
CA PHE A 95 -0.56 4.72 12.17
C PHE A 95 -1.69 4.35 13.13
N VAL A 96 -2.56 3.44 12.69
CA VAL A 96 -3.60 2.85 13.53
C VAL A 96 -3.32 1.38 13.73
N ASP A 97 -3.10 0.64 12.65
CA ASP A 97 -2.86 -0.81 12.71
C ASP A 97 -2.24 -1.35 11.41
N GLU A 98 -1.81 -2.60 11.44
CA GLU A 98 -1.42 -3.40 10.29
C GLU A 98 -2.23 -4.69 10.26
N ILE A 99 -2.95 -4.93 9.16
CA ILE A 99 -3.60 -6.23 8.94
C ILE A 99 -2.70 -7.05 8.02
N LEU A 100 -2.22 -8.19 8.52
CA LEU A 100 -1.44 -9.14 7.73
C LEU A 100 -2.38 -9.98 6.84
N TRP A 101 -2.35 -9.73 5.54
CA TRP A 101 -3.08 -10.55 4.57
C TRP A 101 -2.22 -11.75 4.15
N ILE A 102 -2.58 -12.93 4.66
CA ILE A 102 -1.93 -14.19 4.30
C ILE A 102 -2.61 -14.77 3.06
N LYS A 103 -1.85 -14.91 1.97
CA LYS A 103 -2.30 -15.59 0.76
C LYS A 103 -1.98 -17.09 0.83
N PRO A 104 -2.70 -17.94 0.09
CA PRO A 104 -2.37 -19.36 0.00
C PRO A 104 -0.95 -19.58 -0.54
N ASP A 105 -0.26 -20.63 -0.07
CA ASP A 105 1.15 -20.88 -0.40
C ASP A 105 1.44 -21.02 -1.89
N PHE A 106 0.49 -21.57 -2.65
CA PHE A 106 0.60 -21.77 -4.10
C PHE A 106 0.47 -20.47 -4.91
N SER A 107 0.13 -19.34 -4.28
CA SER A 107 -0.03 -18.04 -4.95
C SER A 107 1.28 -17.31 -5.23
N VAL A 108 2.43 -17.87 -4.83
CA VAL A 108 3.73 -17.22 -4.95
C VAL A 108 4.81 -18.15 -5.52
N PRO A 109 5.82 -17.61 -6.24
CA PRO A 109 6.92 -18.43 -6.73
C PRO A 109 7.66 -19.15 -5.61
N ASN A 110 8.03 -20.42 -5.83
CA ASN A 110 8.82 -21.20 -4.89
C ASN A 110 10.30 -20.78 -4.90
N ARG A 111 10.64 -19.80 -4.07
CA ARG A 111 12.00 -19.25 -3.89
C ARG A 111 12.85 -20.04 -2.91
N ILE A 112 12.23 -20.79 -2.00
CA ILE A 112 12.94 -21.58 -1.00
C ILE A 112 13.48 -22.92 -1.56
N GLY A 113 13.07 -23.32 -2.77
CA GLY A 113 13.44 -24.61 -3.37
C GLY A 113 14.93 -24.94 -3.36
N GLY A 114 15.79 -23.95 -3.66
CA GLY A 114 17.25 -24.16 -3.62
C GLY A 114 17.75 -24.53 -2.23
N TYR A 115 17.27 -23.85 -1.19
CA TYR A 115 17.58 -24.17 0.21
C TYR A 115 17.06 -25.56 0.60
N LEU A 116 15.84 -25.91 0.18
CA LEU A 116 15.27 -27.22 0.49
C LEU A 116 16.12 -28.37 -0.07
N GLN A 117 16.72 -28.19 -1.25
CA GLN A 117 17.58 -29.18 -1.90
C GLN A 117 18.97 -29.27 -1.29
N ASN A 118 19.63 -28.13 -1.04
CA ASN A 118 21.06 -28.13 -0.67
C ASN A 118 21.33 -27.89 0.81
N LYS A 119 20.31 -27.50 1.60
CA LYS A 119 20.38 -27.19 3.04
C LYS A 119 21.48 -26.19 3.42
N LYS A 120 21.93 -25.34 2.49
CA LYS A 120 22.97 -24.33 2.76
C LYS A 120 22.33 -23.14 3.48
N PRO A 121 22.72 -22.82 4.73
CA PRO A 121 22.05 -21.79 5.54
C PRO A 121 21.97 -20.42 4.86
N LEU A 122 23.05 -20.00 4.20
CA LEU A 122 23.12 -18.70 3.50
C LEU A 122 22.28 -18.64 2.20
N GLY A 123 21.74 -19.79 1.75
CA GLY A 123 20.88 -19.88 0.57
C GLY A 123 19.39 -19.65 0.86
N TYR A 124 19.01 -19.41 2.12
CA TYR A 124 17.61 -19.27 2.52
C TYR A 124 16.96 -18.03 1.87
N LYS A 125 15.85 -18.26 1.15
CA LYS A 125 15.02 -17.21 0.56
C LYS A 125 13.54 -17.58 0.78
N PRO A 126 12.81 -16.86 1.66
CA PRO A 126 11.43 -17.21 1.96
C PRO A 126 10.52 -16.97 0.75
N ASN A 127 9.44 -17.73 0.70
CA ASN A 127 8.28 -17.44 -0.15
C ASN A 127 7.47 -16.36 0.56
N CYS A 128 7.35 -15.18 -0.02
CA CYS A 128 6.60 -14.07 0.58
C CYS A 128 5.10 -14.25 0.31
N VAL A 129 4.42 -15.01 1.16
CA VAL A 129 2.98 -15.32 1.05
C VAL A 129 2.08 -14.25 1.67
N SER A 130 2.66 -13.29 2.39
CA SER A 130 1.90 -12.22 3.05
C SER A 130 2.03 -10.86 2.36
N GLU A 131 0.97 -10.07 2.47
CA GLU A 131 0.93 -8.65 2.15
C GLU A 131 0.46 -7.88 3.40
N SER A 132 0.89 -6.63 3.53
CA SER A 132 0.56 -5.76 4.64
C SER A 132 -0.52 -4.78 4.21
N LEU A 133 -1.67 -4.82 4.86
CA LEU A 133 -2.67 -3.76 4.78
C LEU A 133 -2.35 -2.72 5.84
N LEU A 134 -1.68 -1.65 5.40
CA LEU A 134 -1.31 -0.52 6.24
C LEU A 134 -2.54 0.32 6.55
N VAL A 135 -3.00 0.32 7.81
CA VAL A 135 -4.19 1.06 8.26
C VAL A 135 -3.77 2.36 8.94
N TYR A 136 -4.09 3.48 8.29
CA TYR A 136 -3.74 4.81 8.76
C TYR A 136 -4.96 5.69 8.79
N ARG A 137 -4.90 6.73 9.61
CA ARG A 137 -5.95 7.74 9.69
C ARG A 137 -5.38 9.13 9.44
N LYS A 138 -6.14 9.97 8.74
CA LYS A 138 -5.84 11.39 8.61
C LYS A 138 -5.98 12.06 9.97
N LYS A 139 -4.96 12.79 10.44
CA LYS A 139 -5.03 13.56 11.68
C LYS A 139 -6.22 14.52 11.61
N ALA A 140 -6.93 14.71 12.72
CA ALA A 140 -8.06 15.62 12.81
C ALA A 140 -7.91 16.51 14.06
N PRO A 141 -8.43 17.75 14.05
CA PRO A 141 -8.44 18.62 15.22
C PRO A 141 -9.52 18.24 16.24
N PHE A 142 -10.05 17.01 16.17
CA PHE A 142 -11.12 16.52 17.02
C PHE A 142 -10.95 15.05 17.37
N LEU A 143 -11.52 14.67 18.52
CA LEU A 143 -11.48 13.30 19.02
C LEU A 143 -12.42 12.37 18.24
N LEU A 144 -12.22 11.07 18.46
CA LEU A 144 -12.96 10.00 17.80
C LEU A 144 -14.48 10.13 17.98
N ASP A 145 -14.98 10.48 19.16
CA ASP A 145 -16.42 10.62 19.42
C ASP A 145 -17.08 11.67 18.52
N LYS A 146 -16.39 12.79 18.29
CA LYS A 146 -16.87 13.83 17.37
C LYS A 146 -16.84 13.32 15.93
N ASN A 147 -15.81 12.57 15.55
CA ASN A 147 -15.70 11.96 14.24
C ASN A 147 -16.84 10.95 13.96
N ILE A 148 -17.17 10.11 14.95
CA ILE A 148 -18.29 9.16 14.90
C ILE A 148 -19.61 9.93 14.71
N LYS A 149 -19.87 10.95 15.53
CA LYS A 149 -21.08 11.80 15.39
C LYS A 149 -21.18 12.45 14.01
N ILE A 150 -20.06 12.92 13.44
CA ILE A 150 -20.03 13.47 12.07
C ILE A 150 -20.39 12.38 11.05
N ALA A 151 -19.85 11.17 11.21
CA ALA A 151 -20.16 10.03 10.35
C ALA A 151 -21.65 9.66 10.42
N GLU A 152 -22.19 9.48 11.62
CA GLU A 152 -23.59 9.09 11.86
C GLU A 152 -24.58 10.12 11.29
N LYS A 153 -24.30 11.42 11.45
CA LYS A 153 -25.13 12.48 10.86
C LYS A 153 -25.20 12.38 9.33
N ARG A 154 -24.13 11.90 8.69
CA ARG A 154 -24.09 11.69 7.24
C ARG A 154 -24.66 10.34 6.80
N LEU A 155 -24.63 9.33 7.69
CA LEU A 155 -25.01 7.95 7.39
C LEU A 155 -26.52 7.65 7.53
N LYS A 156 -27.41 8.63 7.70
CA LYS A 156 -28.86 8.37 7.62
C LYS A 156 -29.24 7.80 6.24
N PRO A 157 -30.05 6.72 6.22
CA PRO A 157 -29.62 5.36 5.91
C PRO A 157 -29.25 5.18 4.43
N ILE A 158 -27.97 5.03 4.12
CA ILE A 158 -27.54 4.49 2.83
C ILE A 158 -27.35 2.97 2.99
N ASN A 159 -28.36 2.20 2.57
CA ASN A 159 -28.32 0.72 2.43
C ASN A 159 -27.33 0.24 1.33
N LYS A 160 -26.25 0.97 1.05
CA LYS A 160 -25.32 0.66 -0.04
C LYS A 160 -23.89 1.02 0.34
N ILE A 161 -23.16 0.02 0.81
CA ILE A 161 -21.71 0.00 0.74
C ILE A 161 -21.34 -0.19 -0.75
N ILE A 162 -20.76 0.83 -1.38
CA ILE A 162 -20.12 0.67 -2.69
C ILE A 162 -18.65 0.36 -2.43
N LEU A 163 -18.32 -0.93 -2.44
CA LEU A 163 -16.96 -1.45 -2.51
C LEU A 163 -16.49 -1.35 -3.96
N TYR A 164 -15.59 -0.41 -4.26
CA TYR A 164 -14.83 -0.45 -5.52
C TYR A 164 -13.61 -1.34 -5.30
N LEU A 165 -13.78 -2.65 -5.49
CA LEU A 165 -12.65 -3.57 -5.64
C LEU A 165 -12.32 -3.64 -7.14
N GLU A 166 -11.35 -2.86 -7.60
CA GLU A 166 -10.71 -3.17 -8.88
C GLU A 166 -9.88 -4.45 -8.70
N LYS A 167 -10.53 -5.61 -8.88
CA LYS A 167 -9.83 -6.83 -9.27
C LYS A 167 -9.33 -6.63 -10.69
N LYS A 168 -8.13 -6.08 -10.87
CA LYS A 168 -7.36 -6.38 -12.08
C LYS A 168 -6.67 -7.71 -11.87
N ASN A 169 -7.13 -8.69 -12.65
CA ASN A 169 -6.63 -10.05 -12.81
C ASN A 169 -5.15 -10.23 -12.42
N CYS A 170 -4.92 -10.91 -11.30
CA CYS A 170 -3.72 -11.73 -11.12
C CYS A 170 -4.17 -13.19 -11.29
N LEU A 171 -4.17 -13.63 -12.54
CA LEU A 171 -3.86 -15.00 -12.94
C LEU A 171 -2.53 -14.92 -13.69
#